data_AF-A0A0Q9LH16-F1
#
_entry.id   AF-A0A0Q9LH16-F1
#
_cell.length_a   1.000
_cell.length_b   1.000
_cell.length_c   1.000
_cell.angle_alpha   90.00
_cell.angle_beta   90.00
_cell.angle_gamma   90.00
#
_symmetry.space_group_name_H-M   'P 1'
#
loop_
_entity.id
_entity.type
_entity.pdbx_description
1 polymer ?
#
loop_
_entity_poly.entity_id
_entity_poly.type
_entity_poly.pdbx_seq_one_letter_code
_entity_poly.pdbx_strand_id
1 'polypeptide(L)'
;MYLSSTSPTGIRFLASIKQGNGLKPSARAAGIGKETGYRWLRERYLEFRRDGTSPAEATAALGFVSSRLPAWEAAVSGATGRHHLQANVEDEAAFWATFEGGKSLDESALAGGVSRSTAYRWLHIRFDQLRSSKVTVKRCQALLRVTDQRCRSFERERLARLAKERNTAAAAQHAAVLSSNRYADQALASTVSAAQQRRTERDTKYWQLMREGKSNAHACRLLGMHRRTGTLLRRANGDSLVTRSATGISSCHSGCSQSRHQ
;
A
#
# COMPACT_ATOMS: atom_id res chain seq x y z
N MET A 1 0.49 -6.95 -2.16
CA MET A 1 0.37 -6.52 -3.57
C MET A 1 -0.11 -7.73 -4.37
N TYR A 2 -1.36 -7.74 -4.83
CA TYR A 2 -1.91 -8.87 -5.58
C TYR A 2 -1.37 -8.84 -7.02
N LEU A 3 -0.50 -9.78 -7.37
CA LEU A 3 0.06 -9.86 -8.72
C LEU A 3 -0.95 -10.53 -9.67
N SER A 4 -1.43 -9.77 -10.64
CA SER A 4 -2.36 -10.21 -11.70
C SER A 4 -1.61 -10.90 -12.86
N SER A 5 -2.29 -11.81 -13.56
CA SER A 5 -1.81 -12.39 -14.83
C SER A 5 -1.61 -11.35 -15.93
N THR A 6 -2.29 -10.20 -15.85
CA THR A 6 -2.11 -9.04 -16.74
C THR A 6 -0.94 -8.13 -16.39
N SER A 7 -0.22 -8.40 -15.29
CA SER A 7 0.98 -7.64 -14.92
C SER A 7 2.13 -7.91 -15.90
N PRO A 8 3.14 -7.02 -16.02
CA PRO A 8 4.33 -7.26 -16.85
C PRO A 8 5.03 -8.59 -16.54
N THR A 9 5.03 -9.01 -15.27
CA THR A 9 5.57 -10.31 -14.85
C THR A 9 4.70 -11.49 -15.32
N GLY A 10 3.37 -11.33 -15.25
CA GLY A 10 2.42 -12.31 -15.77
C GLY A 10 2.54 -12.51 -17.27
N ILE A 11 2.68 -11.42 -18.03
CA ILE A 11 2.86 -11.46 -19.49
C ILE A 11 4.15 -12.19 -19.85
N ARG A 12 5.27 -11.89 -19.20
CA ARG A 12 6.56 -12.61 -19.44
C ARG A 12 6.45 -14.10 -19.14
N PHE A 13 5.80 -14.46 -18.03
CA PHE A 13 5.58 -15.84 -17.66
C PHE A 13 4.72 -16.59 -18.70
N LEU A 14 3.60 -16.02 -19.11
CA LEU A 14 2.70 -16.63 -20.09
C LEU A 14 3.36 -16.76 -21.48
N ALA A 15 4.13 -15.75 -21.89
CA ALA A 15 4.91 -15.82 -23.13
C ALA A 15 5.95 -16.95 -23.10
N SER A 16 6.63 -17.14 -21.97
CA SER A 16 7.58 -18.24 -21.78
C SER A 16 6.90 -19.61 -21.88
N ILE A 17 5.72 -19.77 -21.29
CA ILE A 17 4.92 -21.01 -21.42
C ILE A 17 4.50 -21.23 -22.88
N LYS A 18 4.03 -20.20 -23.57
CA LYS A 18 3.61 -20.28 -24.98
C LYS A 18 4.75 -20.70 -25.93
N GLN A 19 6.00 -20.38 -25.58
CA GLN A 19 7.20 -20.82 -26.30
C GLN A 19 7.57 -22.29 -26.04
N GLY A 20 6.79 -23.03 -25.26
CA GLY A 20 7.00 -24.45 -24.95
C GLY A 20 7.83 -24.70 -23.69
N ASN A 21 8.19 -23.66 -22.93
CA ASN A 21 8.95 -23.85 -21.70
C ASN A 21 8.07 -24.42 -20.59
N GLY A 22 8.61 -25.34 -19.78
CA GLY A 22 7.90 -25.94 -18.66
C GLY A 22 7.48 -24.92 -17.57
N LEU A 23 6.48 -25.29 -16.78
CA LEU A 23 5.91 -24.46 -15.71
C LEU A 23 6.96 -23.97 -14.69
N LYS A 24 7.80 -24.89 -14.19
CA LYS A 24 8.81 -24.57 -13.16
C LYS A 24 9.92 -23.65 -13.70
N PRO A 25 10.56 -23.93 -14.85
CA PRO A 25 11.51 -23.00 -15.48
C PRO A 25 10.93 -21.61 -15.73
N SER A 26 9.73 -21.54 -16.32
CA SER A 26 9.06 -20.26 -16.63
C SER A 26 8.73 -19.45 -15.36
N ALA A 27 8.25 -20.10 -14.30
CA ALA A 27 7.98 -19.45 -13.02
C ALA A 27 9.26 -18.88 -12.38
N ARG A 28 10.36 -19.65 -12.43
CA ARG A 28 11.66 -19.24 -11.88
C ARG A 28 12.24 -18.05 -12.65
N ALA A 29 12.16 -18.07 -13.99
CA ALA A 29 12.59 -16.97 -14.85
C ALA A 29 11.76 -15.69 -14.63
N ALA A 30 10.47 -15.83 -14.30
CA ALA A 30 9.61 -14.70 -13.95
C ALA A 30 9.72 -14.25 -12.48
N GLY A 31 10.53 -14.91 -11.64
CA GLY A 31 10.67 -14.58 -10.23
C GLY A 31 9.43 -14.88 -9.39
N ILE A 32 8.61 -15.86 -9.80
CA ILE A 32 7.35 -16.23 -9.12
C ILE A 32 7.36 -17.68 -8.63
N GLY A 33 6.52 -17.97 -7.64
CA GLY A 33 6.25 -19.34 -7.24
C GLY A 33 5.42 -20.12 -8.28
N LYS A 34 5.61 -21.45 -8.33
CA LYS A 34 4.87 -22.34 -9.25
C LYS A 34 3.34 -22.22 -9.12
N GLU A 35 2.83 -22.02 -7.90
CA GLU A 35 1.40 -21.92 -7.63
C GLU A 35 0.83 -20.59 -8.16
N THR A 36 1.61 -19.51 -8.11
CA THR A 36 1.25 -18.23 -8.71
C THR A 36 1.17 -18.35 -10.24
N GLY A 37 2.16 -19.00 -10.86
CA GLY A 37 2.13 -19.28 -12.30
C GLY A 37 0.92 -20.15 -12.69
N TYR A 38 0.62 -21.16 -11.89
CA TYR A 38 -0.54 -22.03 -12.10
C TYR A 38 -1.87 -21.27 -11.99
N ARG A 39 -1.97 -20.35 -11.01
CA ARG A 39 -3.13 -19.47 -10.85
C ARG A 39 -3.33 -18.59 -12.10
N TRP A 40 -2.26 -18.00 -12.64
CA TRP A 40 -2.33 -17.16 -13.84
C TRP A 40 -2.72 -17.93 -15.10
N LEU A 41 -2.24 -19.17 -15.26
CA LEU A 41 -2.69 -20.05 -16.36
C LEU A 41 -4.18 -20.32 -16.28
N ARG A 42 -4.68 -20.61 -15.06
CA ARG A 42 -6.12 -20.79 -14.83
C ARG A 42 -6.92 -19.53 -15.11
N GLU A 43 -6.46 -18.36 -14.66
CA GLU A 43 -7.12 -17.08 -14.92
C GLU A 43 -7.28 -16.82 -16.42
N ARG A 44 -6.20 -16.93 -17.20
CA ARG A 44 -6.22 -16.72 -18.66
C ARG A 44 -7.04 -17.77 -19.41
N TYR A 45 -7.01 -19.01 -18.94
CA TYR A 45 -7.87 -20.07 -19.49
C TYR A 45 -9.36 -19.71 -19.35
N LEU A 46 -9.77 -19.31 -18.15
CA LEU A 46 -11.15 -18.95 -17.88
C LEU A 46 -11.58 -17.67 -18.62
N GLU A 47 -10.67 -16.72 -18.85
CA GLU A 47 -10.93 -15.57 -19.72
C GLU A 47 -11.24 -16.02 -21.16
N PHE A 48 -10.38 -16.82 -21.80
CA PHE A 48 -10.65 -17.33 -23.15
C PHE A 48 -11.99 -18.07 -23.25
N ARG A 49 -12.32 -18.87 -22.24
CA ARG A 49 -13.57 -19.63 -22.20
C ARG A 49 -14.81 -18.74 -22.00
N ARG A 50 -14.70 -17.63 -21.25
CA ARG A 50 -15.77 -16.61 -21.14
C ARG A 50 -15.97 -15.84 -22.43
N ASP A 51 -14.90 -15.65 -23.19
CA ASP A 51 -14.94 -15.02 -24.52
C ASP A 51 -15.49 -15.95 -25.61
N GLY A 52 -15.97 -17.16 -25.24
CA GLY A 52 -16.60 -18.12 -26.14
C GLY A 52 -15.64 -19.06 -26.87
N THR A 53 -14.34 -18.97 -26.60
CA THR A 53 -13.31 -19.84 -27.22
C THR A 53 -13.49 -21.27 -26.76
N SER A 54 -13.36 -22.28 -27.63
CA SER A 54 -13.48 -23.69 -27.22
C SER A 54 -12.32 -24.15 -26.29
N PRO A 55 -12.46 -25.26 -25.54
CA PRO A 55 -11.38 -25.78 -24.67
C PRO A 55 -10.08 -26.09 -25.42
N ALA A 56 -10.19 -26.64 -26.64
CA ALA A 56 -9.05 -26.97 -27.49
C ALA A 56 -8.33 -25.70 -27.98
N GLU A 57 -9.08 -24.69 -28.41
CA GLU A 57 -8.52 -23.40 -28.82
C GLU A 57 -7.91 -22.63 -27.64
N ALA A 58 -8.54 -22.68 -26.46
CA ALA A 58 -8.03 -22.03 -25.26
C ALA A 58 -6.71 -22.65 -24.77
N THR A 59 -6.58 -23.97 -24.81
CA THR A 59 -5.31 -24.65 -24.48
C THR A 59 -4.23 -24.40 -25.53
N ALA A 60 -4.58 -24.38 -26.82
CA ALA A 60 -3.66 -24.02 -27.90
C ALA A 60 -3.18 -22.56 -27.76
N ALA A 61 -4.08 -21.63 -27.43
CA ALA A 61 -3.74 -20.22 -27.22
C ALA A 61 -2.80 -20.01 -26.02
N LEU A 62 -2.95 -20.81 -24.96
CA LEU A 62 -2.07 -20.81 -23.79
C LEU A 62 -0.73 -21.52 -24.02
N GLY A 63 -0.66 -22.46 -24.97
CA GLY A 63 0.49 -23.34 -25.14
C GLY A 63 0.72 -24.28 -23.95
N PHE A 64 -0.34 -24.60 -23.19
CA PHE A 64 -0.25 -25.40 -21.98
C PHE A 64 -1.43 -26.35 -21.80
N VAL A 65 -1.12 -27.61 -21.54
CA VAL A 65 -2.10 -28.65 -21.22
C VAL A 65 -1.91 -29.07 -19.75
N SER A 66 -3.02 -29.17 -19.02
CA SER A 66 -3.01 -29.56 -17.61
C SER A 66 -3.95 -30.71 -17.34
N SER A 67 -3.54 -31.65 -16.49
CA SER A 67 -4.44 -32.69 -15.96
C SER A 67 -5.62 -32.13 -15.14
N ARG A 68 -5.57 -30.86 -14.72
CA ARG A 68 -6.68 -30.20 -14.03
C ARG A 68 -7.63 -29.43 -14.97
N LEU A 69 -7.46 -29.54 -16.29
CA LEU A 69 -8.38 -28.94 -17.27
C LEU A 69 -9.86 -29.30 -17.03
N PRO A 70 -10.23 -30.56 -16.69
CA PRO A 70 -11.61 -30.88 -16.34
C PRO A 70 -12.17 -30.04 -15.18
N ALA A 71 -11.34 -29.74 -14.17
CA ALA A 71 -11.71 -28.90 -13.05
C ALA A 71 -11.76 -27.41 -13.40
N TRP A 72 -11.10 -26.98 -14.48
CA TRP A 72 -11.20 -25.62 -15.01
C TRP A 72 -12.44 -25.48 -15.89
N GLU A 73 -12.74 -26.46 -16.74
CA GLU A 73 -13.96 -26.52 -17.54
C GLU A 73 -15.22 -26.56 -16.69
N ALA A 74 -15.21 -27.32 -15.58
CA ALA A 74 -16.29 -27.26 -14.60
C ALA A 74 -16.53 -25.83 -14.05
N ALA A 75 -15.49 -24.99 -14.03
CA ALA A 75 -15.60 -23.59 -13.60
C ALA A 75 -16.02 -22.63 -14.75
N VAL A 76 -16.17 -23.13 -15.99
CA VAL A 76 -16.70 -22.39 -17.15
C VAL A 76 -18.23 -22.45 -17.20
N SER A 77 -18.80 -23.65 -16.98
CA SER A 77 -20.26 -23.90 -17.13
C SER A 77 -21.12 -23.50 -15.92
N GLY A 78 -20.52 -23.19 -14.77
CA GLY A 78 -21.27 -22.81 -13.58
C GLY A 78 -20.41 -22.64 -12.34
N ALA A 79 -20.65 -21.54 -11.63
CA ALA A 79 -20.10 -21.18 -10.32
C ALA A 79 -18.57 -20.99 -10.26
N THR A 80 -18.18 -19.71 -10.33
CA THR A 80 -16.91 -19.22 -9.82
C THR A 80 -16.63 -19.72 -8.40
N GLY A 81 -15.80 -20.77 -8.30
CA GLY A 81 -15.21 -21.27 -7.06
C GLY A 81 -16.15 -22.23 -6.34
N ARG A 82 -15.69 -23.32 -5.74
CA ARG A 82 -15.01 -23.29 -4.42
C ARG A 82 -15.37 -22.12 -3.48
N HIS A 83 -16.58 -21.60 -3.58
CA HIS A 83 -17.27 -20.94 -2.50
C HIS A 83 -18.58 -21.72 -2.34
N HIS A 84 -18.66 -22.52 -1.29
CA HIS A 84 -19.87 -23.17 -0.74
C HIS A 84 -20.93 -22.13 -0.28
N LEU A 85 -20.95 -20.98 -0.96
CA LEU A 85 -21.47 -19.69 -0.57
C LEU A 85 -21.97 -18.93 -1.81
N GLN A 86 -21.97 -19.46 -3.03
CA GLN A 86 -22.81 -18.91 -4.10
C GLN A 86 -23.93 -19.91 -4.32
N ALA A 87 -25.10 -19.61 -3.77
CA ALA A 87 -26.31 -20.34 -4.10
C ALA A 87 -26.75 -19.93 -5.51
N ASN A 88 -27.36 -20.86 -6.23
CA ASN A 88 -27.72 -20.65 -7.62
C ASN A 88 -28.74 -19.50 -7.73
N VAL A 89 -28.75 -18.75 -8.83
CA VAL A 89 -29.69 -17.63 -9.01
C VAL A 89 -31.13 -18.13 -8.97
N GLU A 90 -31.35 -19.36 -9.46
CA GLU A 90 -32.63 -20.06 -9.41
C GLU A 90 -33.05 -20.42 -7.97
N ASP A 91 -32.11 -20.89 -7.15
CA ASP A 91 -32.32 -21.18 -5.73
C ASP A 91 -32.72 -19.91 -4.97
N GLU A 92 -32.05 -18.79 -5.28
CA GLU A 92 -32.34 -17.48 -4.68
C GLU A 92 -33.73 -16.98 -5.09
N ALA A 93 -34.12 -17.16 -6.36
CA ALA A 93 -35.44 -16.80 -6.85
C ALA A 93 -36.55 -17.63 -6.18
N ALA A 94 -36.36 -18.95 -6.06
CA ALA A 94 -37.30 -19.84 -5.38
C ALA A 94 -37.45 -19.49 -3.88
N PHE A 95 -36.33 -19.17 -3.21
CA PHE A 95 -36.33 -18.67 -1.84
C PHE A 95 -37.15 -17.39 -1.72
N TRP A 96 -36.87 -16.36 -2.53
CA TRP A 96 -37.55 -15.07 -2.41
C TRP A 96 -39.03 -15.16 -2.77
N ALA A 97 -39.42 -15.93 -3.79
CA ALA A 97 -40.82 -16.14 -4.13
C ALA A 97 -41.61 -16.76 -2.96
N THR A 98 -41.02 -17.76 -2.30
CA THR A 98 -41.63 -18.43 -1.15
C THR A 98 -41.68 -17.50 0.09
N PHE A 99 -40.61 -16.73 0.30
CA PHE A 99 -40.50 -15.80 1.42
C PHE A 99 -41.48 -14.63 1.27
N GLU A 100 -41.52 -13.98 0.10
CA GLU A 100 -42.46 -12.89 -0.19
C GLU A 100 -43.92 -13.37 -0.17
N GLY A 101 -44.16 -14.65 -0.49
CA GLY A 101 -45.44 -15.33 -0.30
C GLY A 101 -45.86 -15.57 1.16
N GLY A 102 -45.08 -15.12 2.14
CA GLY A 102 -45.46 -15.13 3.55
C GLY A 102 -44.95 -16.34 4.34
N LYS A 103 -44.19 -17.25 3.74
CA LYS A 103 -43.59 -18.41 4.45
C LYS A 103 -42.46 -18.01 5.37
N SER A 104 -42.15 -18.88 6.33
CA SER A 104 -41.04 -18.67 7.27
C SER A 104 -39.69 -18.76 6.56
N LEU A 105 -38.63 -18.29 7.22
CA LEU A 105 -37.27 -18.37 6.67
C LEU A 105 -36.84 -19.83 6.43
N ASP A 106 -37.17 -20.74 7.34
CA ASP A 106 -36.77 -22.15 7.24
C ASP A 106 -37.51 -22.85 6.10
N GLU A 107 -38.82 -22.61 5.94
CA GLU A 107 -39.58 -23.11 4.79
C GLU A 107 -39.08 -22.53 3.45
N SER A 108 -38.75 -21.24 3.43
CA SER A 108 -38.23 -20.59 2.22
C SER A 108 -36.83 -21.11 1.88
N ALA A 109 -35.99 -21.39 2.89
CA ALA A 109 -34.68 -21.98 2.71
C ALA A 109 -34.77 -23.40 2.13
N LEU A 110 -35.72 -24.20 2.63
CA LEU A 110 -36.02 -25.53 2.07
C LEU A 110 -36.50 -25.44 0.63
N ALA A 111 -37.37 -24.49 0.29
CA ALA A 111 -37.87 -24.28 -1.07
C ALA A 111 -36.74 -23.88 -2.05
N GLY A 112 -35.76 -23.10 -1.60
CA GLY A 112 -34.56 -22.78 -2.36
C GLY A 112 -33.47 -23.86 -2.30
N GLY A 113 -33.66 -24.98 -1.61
CA GLY A 113 -32.63 -26.02 -1.47
C GLY A 113 -31.36 -25.57 -0.73
N VAL A 114 -31.43 -24.49 0.06
CA VAL A 114 -30.27 -23.88 0.71
C VAL A 114 -30.25 -24.09 2.22
N SER A 115 -29.04 -24.02 2.80
CA SER A 115 -28.90 -23.99 4.25
C SER A 115 -29.50 -22.73 4.87
N ARG A 116 -29.89 -22.83 6.14
CA ARG A 116 -30.36 -21.69 6.94
C ARG A 116 -29.34 -20.54 7.00
N SER A 117 -28.04 -20.87 7.03
CA SER A 117 -26.95 -19.88 7.03
C SER A 117 -26.93 -19.08 5.72
N THR A 118 -27.17 -19.73 4.58
CA THR A 118 -27.27 -19.08 3.27
C THR A 118 -28.48 -18.14 3.22
N ALA A 119 -29.65 -18.60 3.69
CA ALA A 119 -30.86 -17.80 3.77
C ALA A 119 -30.70 -16.54 4.65
N TYR A 120 -30.06 -16.68 5.82
CA TYR A 120 -29.77 -15.52 6.67
C TYR A 120 -28.84 -14.52 6.00
N ARG A 121 -27.86 -15.00 5.24
CA ARG A 121 -26.96 -14.11 4.51
C ARG A 121 -27.69 -13.37 3.38
N TRP A 122 -28.62 -14.02 2.68
CA TRP A 122 -29.49 -13.34 1.72
C TRP A 122 -30.36 -12.26 2.37
N LEU A 123 -30.96 -12.54 3.53
CA LEU A 123 -31.64 -11.50 4.31
C LEU A 123 -30.73 -10.33 4.66
N HIS A 124 -29.48 -10.58 5.03
CA HIS A 124 -28.52 -9.53 5.37
C HIS A 124 -28.17 -8.67 4.13
N ILE A 125 -27.93 -9.30 2.98
CA ILE A 125 -27.70 -8.59 1.71
C ILE A 125 -28.91 -7.74 1.32
N ARG A 126 -30.13 -8.29 1.44
CA ARG A 126 -31.37 -7.57 1.17
C ARG A 126 -31.57 -6.40 2.13
N PHE A 127 -31.24 -6.57 3.41
CA PHE A 127 -31.24 -5.48 4.38
C PHE A 127 -30.30 -4.35 3.95
N ASP A 128 -29.07 -4.67 3.57
CA ASP A 128 -28.10 -3.70 3.08
C ASP A 128 -28.62 -2.93 1.86
N GLN A 129 -29.24 -3.63 0.90
CA GLN A 129 -29.86 -3.03 -0.30
C GLN A 129 -31.02 -2.09 0.04
N LEU A 130 -31.87 -2.47 1.00
CA LEU A 130 -32.96 -1.61 1.47
C LEU A 130 -32.42 -0.35 2.15
N ARG A 131 -31.38 -0.50 2.98
CA ARG A 131 -30.75 0.63 3.68
C ARG A 131 -29.99 1.56 2.73
N SER A 132 -29.34 1.05 1.69
CA SER A 132 -28.75 1.90 0.64
C SER A 132 -29.82 2.63 -0.17
N SER A 133 -31.01 2.03 -0.32
CA SER A 133 -32.21 2.68 -0.90
C SER A 133 -32.95 3.61 0.06
N LYS A 134 -32.32 3.98 1.19
CA LYS A 134 -32.85 4.90 2.23
C LYS A 134 -34.13 4.41 2.94
N VAL A 135 -34.45 3.12 2.87
CA VAL A 135 -35.57 2.53 3.63
C VAL A 135 -35.25 2.56 5.12
N THR A 136 -36.20 2.97 5.97
CA THR A 136 -35.98 3.06 7.43
C THR A 136 -35.80 1.67 8.07
N VAL A 137 -35.07 1.60 9.19
CA VAL A 137 -34.82 0.35 9.93
C VAL A 137 -36.12 -0.35 10.32
N LYS A 138 -37.12 0.41 10.80
CA LYS A 138 -38.46 -0.11 11.15
C LYS A 138 -39.18 -0.70 9.93
N ARG A 139 -39.04 -0.09 8.75
CA ARG A 139 -39.61 -0.62 7.52
C ARG A 139 -38.86 -1.87 7.02
N CYS A 140 -37.54 -1.92 7.17
CA CYS A 140 -36.75 -3.13 6.89
C CYS A 140 -37.18 -4.29 7.80
N GLN A 141 -37.43 -4.02 9.08
CA GLN A 141 -37.92 -5.03 10.03
C GLN A 141 -39.24 -5.64 9.55
N ALA A 142 -40.20 -4.80 9.13
CA ALA A 142 -41.49 -5.24 8.62
C ALA A 142 -41.35 -6.04 7.31
N LEU A 143 -40.58 -5.53 6.34
CA LEU A 143 -40.39 -6.17 5.03
C LEU A 143 -39.67 -7.51 5.13
N LEU A 144 -38.65 -7.59 5.98
CA LEU A 144 -37.84 -8.80 6.16
C LEU A 144 -38.39 -9.72 7.25
N ARG A 145 -39.46 -9.33 7.95
CA ARG A 145 -40.11 -10.10 9.02
C ARG A 145 -39.11 -10.64 10.07
N VAL A 146 -38.10 -9.82 10.38
CA VAL A 146 -37.06 -10.13 11.36
C VAL A 146 -37.39 -9.51 12.70
N THR A 147 -36.85 -10.07 13.79
CA THR A 147 -36.99 -9.48 15.12
C THR A 147 -36.28 -8.12 15.20
N ASP A 148 -36.74 -7.25 16.09
CA ASP A 148 -36.12 -5.94 16.33
C ASP A 148 -34.65 -6.08 16.71
N GLN A 149 -34.32 -7.03 17.59
CA GLN A 149 -32.93 -7.33 17.98
C GLN A 149 -32.05 -7.66 16.76
N ARG A 150 -32.54 -8.49 15.83
CA ARG A 150 -31.78 -8.89 14.64
C ARG A 150 -31.61 -7.71 13.68
N CYS A 151 -32.66 -6.92 13.49
CA CYS A 151 -32.63 -5.72 12.66
C CYS A 151 -31.59 -4.70 13.17
N ARG A 152 -31.53 -4.50 14.50
CA ARG A 152 -30.51 -3.67 15.15
C ARG A 152 -29.09 -4.23 14.98
N SER A 153 -28.91 -5.56 15.02
CA SER A 153 -27.60 -6.19 14.74
C SER A 153 -27.13 -5.88 13.32
N PHE A 154 -28.00 -6.05 12.32
CA PHE A 154 -27.68 -5.74 10.93
C PHE A 154 -27.32 -4.27 10.74
N GLU A 155 -28.07 -3.33 11.34
CA GLU A 155 -27.72 -1.91 11.24
C GLU A 155 -26.37 -1.61 11.91
N ARG A 156 -26.09 -2.21 13.06
CA ARG A 156 -24.80 -2.03 13.76
C ARG A 156 -23.63 -2.55 12.93
N GLU A 157 -23.76 -3.75 12.37
CA GLU A 157 -22.75 -4.37 11.50
C GLU A 157 -22.53 -3.53 10.24
N ARG A 158 -23.60 -3.05 9.62
CA ARG A 158 -23.54 -2.15 8.46
C ARG A 158 -22.79 -0.86 8.78
N LEU A 159 -23.14 -0.19 9.88
CA LEU A 159 -22.48 1.05 10.30
C LEU A 159 -21.00 0.83 10.63
N ALA A 160 -20.66 -0.28 11.30
CA ALA A 160 -19.27 -0.63 11.60
C ALA A 160 -18.46 -0.86 10.31
N ARG A 161 -19.03 -1.56 9.32
CA ARG A 161 -18.39 -1.78 8.02
C ARG A 161 -18.19 -0.46 7.27
N LEU A 162 -19.19 0.41 7.21
CA LEU A 162 -19.08 1.72 6.55
C LEU A 162 -18.03 2.62 7.24
N ALA A 163 -17.98 2.61 8.57
CA ALA A 163 -16.96 3.34 9.32
C ALA A 163 -15.55 2.82 9.00
N LYS A 164 -15.39 1.49 8.93
CA LYS A 164 -14.12 0.86 8.55
C LYS A 164 -13.72 1.25 7.13
N GLU A 165 -14.63 1.16 6.16
CA GLU A 165 -14.38 1.55 4.76
C GLU A 165 -13.96 3.02 4.66
N ARG A 166 -14.67 3.93 5.32
CA ARG A 166 -14.31 5.36 5.38
C ARG A 166 -12.93 5.56 5.97
N ASN A 167 -12.60 4.89 7.08
CA ASN A 167 -11.29 5.00 7.72
C ASN A 167 -10.18 4.47 6.81
N THR A 168 -10.41 3.36 6.11
CA THR A 168 -9.44 2.81 5.15
C THR A 168 -9.23 3.73 3.96
N ALA A 169 -10.29 4.36 3.45
CA ALA A 169 -10.20 5.33 2.36
C ALA A 169 -9.42 6.59 2.78
N ALA A 170 -9.70 7.12 3.98
CA ALA A 170 -8.98 8.26 4.54
C ALA A 170 -7.49 7.94 4.75
N ALA A 171 -7.17 6.76 5.29
CA ALA A 171 -5.79 6.32 5.46
C ALA A 171 -5.06 6.17 4.12
N ALA A 172 -5.73 5.62 3.10
CA ALA A 172 -5.17 5.51 1.75
C ALA A 172 -4.92 6.87 1.11
N GLN A 173 -5.85 7.83 1.25
CA GLN A 173 -5.66 9.21 0.79
C GLN A 173 -4.47 9.88 1.48
N HIS A 174 -4.38 9.77 2.81
CA HIS A 174 -3.26 10.32 3.57
C HIS A 174 -1.91 9.71 3.15
N ALA A 175 -1.87 8.39 2.95
CA ALA A 175 -0.67 7.71 2.46
C ALA A 175 -0.26 8.19 1.06
N ALA A 176 -1.22 8.46 0.16
CA ALA A 176 -0.96 8.99 -1.17
C ALA A 176 -0.42 10.43 -1.14
N VAL A 177 -0.93 11.27 -0.24
CA VAL A 177 -0.39 12.64 -0.05
C VAL A 177 1.05 12.57 0.46
N LEU A 178 1.33 11.71 1.43
CA LEU A 178 2.69 11.55 1.96
C LEU A 178 3.68 11.01 0.91
N SER A 179 3.26 10.06 0.07
CA SER A 179 4.13 9.55 -0.99
C SER A 179 4.38 10.60 -2.07
N SER A 180 3.37 11.40 -2.41
CA SER A 180 3.50 12.53 -3.33
C SER A 180 4.47 13.59 -2.80
N ASN A 181 4.35 13.98 -1.53
CA ASN A 181 5.26 14.95 -0.91
C ASN A 181 6.71 14.44 -0.89
N ARG A 182 6.93 13.16 -0.54
CA ARG A 182 8.28 12.57 -0.60
C ARG A 182 8.86 12.59 -2.00
N TYR A 183 8.04 12.36 -3.02
CA TYR A 183 8.48 12.46 -4.41
C TYR A 183 8.84 13.91 -4.79
N ALA A 184 8.04 14.89 -4.39
CA ALA A 184 8.33 16.30 -4.59
C ALA A 184 9.63 16.73 -3.89
N ASP A 185 9.83 16.32 -2.64
CA ASP A 185 11.06 16.59 -1.87
C ASP A 185 12.29 15.95 -2.55
N GLN A 186 12.16 14.72 -3.07
CA GLN A 186 13.23 14.06 -3.82
C GLN A 186 13.54 14.75 -5.15
N ALA A 187 12.52 15.24 -5.87
CA ALA A 187 12.69 15.99 -7.11
C ALA A 187 13.32 17.38 -6.87
N LEU A 188 13.00 18.03 -5.75
CA LEU A 188 13.64 19.27 -5.33
C LEU A 188 15.07 19.04 -4.84
N ALA A 189 15.33 17.94 -4.13
CA ALA A 189 16.66 17.56 -3.70
C ALA A 189 17.57 17.12 -4.87
N SER A 190 17.02 16.56 -5.95
CA SER A 190 17.79 16.22 -7.16
C SER A 190 18.11 17.45 -8.03
N THR A 191 17.43 18.57 -7.79
CA THR A 191 17.62 19.85 -8.50
C THR A 191 18.39 20.88 -7.65
N VAL A 192 19.32 20.45 -6.78
CA VAL A 192 20.27 21.39 -6.18
C VAL A 192 21.13 21.98 -7.29
N SER A 193 20.90 23.26 -7.61
CA SER A 193 21.65 23.94 -8.68
C SER A 193 23.16 23.87 -8.43
N ALA A 194 23.95 23.78 -9.49
CA ALA A 194 25.42 23.79 -9.41
C ALA A 194 25.97 25.05 -8.71
N ALA A 195 25.20 26.14 -8.65
CA ALA A 195 25.54 27.32 -7.87
C ALA A 195 25.42 27.09 -6.36
N GLN A 196 24.42 26.32 -5.93
CA GLN A 196 24.17 26.02 -4.53
C GLN A 196 25.15 24.97 -3.99
N GLN A 197 25.47 23.92 -4.76
CA GLN A 197 26.55 22.98 -4.42
C GLN A 197 27.89 23.70 -4.21
N ARG A 198 28.27 24.59 -5.14
CA ARG A 198 29.50 25.40 -5.02
C ARG A 198 29.51 26.33 -3.81
N ARG A 199 28.34 26.81 -3.34
CA ARG A 199 28.23 27.59 -2.10
C ARG A 199 28.44 26.68 -0.88
N THR A 200 27.74 25.55 -0.81
CA THR A 200 27.86 24.59 0.30
C THR A 200 29.27 24.03 0.45
N GLU A 201 29.93 23.67 -0.66
CA GLU A 201 31.32 23.22 -0.67
C GLU A 201 32.29 24.29 -0.16
N ARG A 202 32.06 25.55 -0.57
CA ARG A 202 32.89 26.68 -0.14
C ARG A 202 32.71 26.97 1.34
N ASP A 203 31.48 26.92 1.84
CA ASP A 203 31.18 27.11 3.26
C ASP A 203 31.80 25.97 4.10
N THR A 204 31.74 24.74 3.60
CA THR A 204 32.38 23.57 4.24
C THR A 204 33.90 23.74 4.32
N LYS A 205 34.54 24.12 3.21
CA LYS A 205 36.00 24.38 3.16
C LYS A 205 36.39 25.56 4.04
N TYR A 206 35.57 26.61 4.11
CA TYR A 206 35.80 27.74 5.01
C TYR A 206 35.86 27.28 6.47
N TRP A 207 34.89 26.49 6.93
CA TRP A 207 34.87 26.00 8.30
C TRP A 207 35.96 24.96 8.60
N GLN A 208 36.41 24.21 7.59
CA GLN A 208 37.58 23.35 7.74
C GLN A 208 38.85 24.19 8.01
N LEU A 209 39.10 25.24 7.22
CA LEU A 209 40.24 26.13 7.41
C LEU A 209 40.19 26.85 8.77
N MET A 210 39.00 27.24 9.23
CA MET A 210 38.81 27.81 10.57
C MET A 210 39.14 26.80 11.68
N ARG A 211 38.77 25.51 11.53
CA ARG A 211 39.14 24.44 12.47
C ARG A 211 40.64 24.13 12.49
N GLU A 212 41.30 24.24 11.35
CA GLU A 212 42.76 24.16 11.21
C GLU A 212 43.49 25.40 11.78
N GLY A 213 42.75 26.38 12.32
CA GLY A 213 43.29 27.57 12.98
C GLY A 213 43.74 28.68 12.03
N LYS A 214 43.33 28.64 10.75
CA LYS A 214 43.63 29.72 9.80
C LYS A 214 42.83 30.98 10.16
N SER A 215 43.45 32.14 9.95
CA SER A 215 42.75 33.41 10.16
C SER A 215 41.68 33.63 9.08
N ASN A 216 40.61 34.35 9.42
CA ASN A 216 39.51 34.65 8.49
C ASN A 216 39.99 35.29 7.18
N ALA A 217 40.96 36.20 7.25
CA ALA A 217 41.52 36.84 6.06
C ALA A 217 42.27 35.86 5.16
N HIS A 218 43.00 34.91 5.77
CA HIS A 218 43.74 33.87 5.04
C HIS A 218 42.80 32.84 4.42
N ALA A 219 41.79 32.37 5.17
CA ALA A 219 40.77 31.46 4.68
C ALA A 219 39.95 32.08 3.53
N CYS A 220 39.58 33.36 3.64
CA CYS A 220 38.88 34.06 2.58
C CYS A 220 39.71 34.17 1.30
N ARG A 221 41.02 34.45 1.43
CA ARG A 221 41.94 34.55 0.29
C ARG A 221 42.11 33.20 -0.42
N LEU A 222 42.28 32.10 0.33
CA LEU A 222 42.40 30.75 -0.22
C LEU A 222 41.16 30.30 -0.99
N LEU A 223 39.97 30.73 -0.56
CA LEU A 223 38.70 30.36 -1.18
C LEU A 223 38.22 31.35 -2.25
N GLY A 224 39.04 32.36 -2.59
CA GLY A 224 38.68 33.39 -3.57
C GLY A 224 37.46 34.22 -3.18
N MET A 225 37.18 34.35 -1.87
CA MET A 225 36.04 35.10 -1.36
C MET A 225 36.45 36.44 -0.76
N HIS A 226 35.53 37.40 -0.77
CA HIS A 226 35.73 38.67 -0.09
C HIS A 226 35.71 38.49 1.43
N ARG A 227 36.56 39.21 2.18
CA ARG A 227 36.64 39.11 3.66
C ARG A 227 35.30 39.35 4.36
N ARG A 228 34.44 40.19 3.77
CA ARG A 228 33.08 40.45 4.27
C ARG A 228 32.21 39.19 4.22
N THR A 229 32.38 38.32 3.21
CA THR A 229 31.65 37.05 3.07
C THR A 229 31.97 36.09 4.22
N GLY A 230 33.25 35.90 4.57
CA GLY A 230 33.63 35.10 5.74
C GLY A 230 33.12 35.68 7.06
N THR A 231 33.07 37.01 7.17
CA THR A 231 32.50 37.68 8.36
C THR A 231 30.99 37.44 8.49
N LEU A 232 30.27 37.43 7.38
CA LEU A 232 28.83 37.10 7.36
C LEU A 232 28.59 35.63 7.72
N LEU A 233 29.42 34.70 7.23
CA LEU A 233 29.33 33.27 7.57
C LEU A 233 29.50 33.02 9.07
N ARG A 234 30.42 33.76 9.72
CA ARG A 234 30.62 33.70 11.17
C ARG A 234 29.44 34.27 11.96
N ARG A 235 28.91 35.42 11.53
CA ARG A 235 27.72 36.03 12.17
C ARG A 235 26.48 35.13 12.07
N ALA A 236 26.30 34.46 10.92
CA ALA A 236 25.16 33.58 10.70
C ALA A 236 25.19 32.29 11.54
N ASN A 237 26.39 31.80 11.93
CA ASN A 237 26.55 30.56 12.70
C ASN A 237 26.88 30.78 14.19
N GLY A 238 26.85 32.04 14.66
CA GLY A 238 27.29 32.41 16.00
C GLY A 238 28.81 32.39 16.14
N ASP A 239 29.38 33.40 16.80
CA ASP A 239 30.83 33.66 16.92
C ASP A 239 31.61 32.64 17.79
N SER A 240 31.17 31.39 17.86
CA SER A 240 31.91 30.29 18.47
C SER A 240 33.01 29.83 17.52
N LEU A 241 34.17 30.51 17.55
CA LEU A 241 35.52 30.00 17.27
C LEU A 241 36.48 31.20 17.18
N VAL A 242 36.99 31.73 18.32
CA VAL A 242 38.39 32.14 18.55
C VAL A 242 38.55 32.55 20.03
N THR A 243 39.23 31.72 20.81
CA THR A 243 40.21 32.19 21.82
C THR A 243 41.39 31.23 21.78
N ARG A 244 42.37 31.50 20.90
CA ARG A 244 43.74 31.02 21.11
C ARG A 244 44.51 32.12 21.80
N SER A 245 44.88 31.82 23.04
CA SER A 245 45.91 32.45 23.85
C SER A 245 47.17 32.71 23.03
N ALA A 246 47.53 33.99 22.94
CA ALA A 246 48.88 34.42 22.63
C ALA A 246 49.09 35.80 23.26
N THR A 247 49.75 35.82 24.41
CA THR A 247 50.76 36.84 24.80
C THR A 247 51.34 36.41 26.15
N GLY A 248 52.62 36.01 26.14
CA GLY A 248 53.46 36.22 27.31
C GLY A 248 53.80 37.70 27.45
N ILE A 249 54.11 38.13 28.67
CA ILE A 249 55.17 39.08 29.07
C ILE A 249 54.90 39.55 30.51
N SER A 250 55.94 39.41 31.33
CA SER A 250 56.32 40.24 32.48
C SER A 250 55.44 40.26 33.74
N SER A 251 55.98 39.71 34.82
CA SER A 251 55.75 40.24 36.16
C SER A 251 57.08 40.30 36.93
N CYS A 252 57.70 41.48 36.90
CA CYS A 252 58.61 41.93 37.95
C CYS A 252 57.78 42.52 39.10
N HIS A 253 58.06 42.13 40.35
CA HIS A 253 57.92 42.83 41.66
C HIS A 253 57.80 41.73 42.74
N SER A 254 58.85 41.41 43.52
CA SER A 254 59.40 42.14 44.69
C SER A 254 58.47 42.16 45.91
N GLY A 255 58.92 41.55 47.02
CA GLY A 255 58.39 41.71 48.38
C GLY A 255 57.95 40.39 49.04
N CYS A 256 58.82 39.64 49.75
CA CYS A 256 59.24 39.81 51.16
C CYS A 256 58.26 39.20 52.19
N SER A 257 58.83 38.47 53.18
CA SER A 257 58.27 37.94 54.45
C SER A 257 57.77 36.48 54.38
N GLN A 258 58.52 35.46 54.86
CA GLN A 258 58.94 35.08 56.23
C GLN A 258 58.01 34.08 56.94
N SER A 259 58.67 33.14 57.64
CA SER A 259 58.23 32.24 58.74
C SER A 259 57.68 30.85 58.32
N ARG A 260 58.46 29.77 58.56
CA ARG A 260 58.52 28.88 59.77
C ARG A 260 57.33 27.90 59.80
N HIS A 261 57.38 26.61 60.13
CA HIS A 261 58.23 25.65 60.86
C HIS A 261 57.77 24.26 60.31
N GLN A 262 58.46 23.11 60.34
CA GLN A 262 59.55 22.52 61.14
C GLN A 262 60.43 21.66 60.23
#